data_AF-D7FTU1-F1
#
_entry.id   AF-D7FTU1-F1
#
_cell.length_a   1.000
_cell.length_b   1.000
_cell.length_c   1.000
_cell.angle_alpha   90.00
_cell.angle_beta   90.00
_cell.angle_gamma   90.00
#
_symmetry.space_group_name_H-M   'P 1'
#
loop_
_entity.id
_entity.type
_entity.pdbx_description
1 polymer ?
#
loop_
_entity_poly.entity_id
_entity_poly.type
_entity_poly.pdbx_seq_one_letter_code
_entity_poly.pdbx_strand_id
1 'polypeptide(L)'
;MGHVRITQPLDVVAGTSLKITGSATFDGANVVDGDGSLSTPMFFVEDSQSSLWLEGVSLTGGGGLRGGVVAAYQNASVTLIDCEVYGNAVSNVGGAIFLQESRLVTGGTGFVDNSADKYGGAVFVSVNSTVTTEEGSFDNVFRENAAKSGGAIFVEDSSQVDINGSVTFAGNKAKADGGAIYARRGSTVTTNDGFTSFVDNESKHHGGAIMVCERSGLRVAGNTTFSRNTAEHHGGGIQAMEESYVYLMDDVVFDENVAGSNGGAIHASDRAKLKTTGNSRFVGNRAQFGGAIHGRQEASASLGGDLILTNNTASYDGGAVYLVNAMVKFKGKNFDFWYNNALEGSGGAIYVGSVSRLRIKDVVFFRNVAMLGGAVATFSSGTAPVSSSESDPAAIDEITSR
;
A
#
# COMPACT_ATOMS: atom_id res chain seq x y z
N MET A 1 32.87 -17.37 -1.02
CA MET A 1 31.51 -17.73 -1.44
C MET A 1 31.23 -19.14 -0.94
N GLY A 2 30.47 -19.26 0.15
CA GLY A 2 29.97 -20.55 0.64
C GLY A 2 28.65 -20.91 -0.03
N HIS A 3 28.37 -22.20 -0.16
CA HIS A 3 27.08 -22.73 -0.59
C HIS A 3 26.70 -23.89 0.33
N VAL A 4 25.59 -23.77 1.02
CA VAL A 4 25.02 -24.80 1.91
C VAL A 4 23.69 -25.23 1.31
N ARG A 5 23.47 -26.53 1.23
CA ARG A 5 22.20 -27.10 0.78
C ARG A 5 21.46 -27.71 1.96
N ILE A 6 20.21 -27.32 2.15
CA ILE A 6 19.30 -27.87 3.16
C ILE A 6 18.41 -28.92 2.46
N THR A 7 18.67 -30.20 2.75
CA THR A 7 17.90 -31.32 2.18
C THR A 7 16.79 -31.81 3.10
N GLN A 8 16.73 -31.31 4.33
CA GLN A 8 15.69 -31.57 5.32
C GLN A 8 15.49 -30.31 6.18
N PRO A 9 14.27 -30.03 6.66
CA PRO A 9 14.01 -28.89 7.53
C PRO A 9 14.93 -28.86 8.76
N LEU A 10 15.35 -27.67 9.16
CA LEU A 10 16.04 -27.41 10.41
C LEU A 10 15.01 -26.91 11.43
N ASP A 11 14.75 -27.73 12.44
CA ASP A 11 13.81 -27.42 13.52
C ASP A 11 14.50 -26.58 14.60
N VAL A 12 14.00 -25.37 14.82
CA VAL A 12 14.38 -24.45 15.90
C VAL A 12 13.21 -24.40 16.88
N VAL A 13 13.22 -25.35 17.81
CA VAL A 13 12.10 -25.64 18.73
C VAL A 13 12.62 -25.91 20.14
N ALA A 14 11.71 -26.04 21.10
CA ALA A 14 11.98 -26.32 22.50
C ALA A 14 12.94 -25.29 23.15
N GLY A 15 12.79 -24.02 22.78
CA GLY A 15 13.62 -22.91 23.26
C GLY A 15 15.05 -22.89 22.74
N THR A 16 15.32 -23.57 21.63
CA THR A 16 16.64 -23.52 20.99
C THR A 16 16.81 -22.25 20.15
N SER A 17 18.07 -21.87 19.89
CA SER A 17 18.36 -20.72 19.04
C SER A 17 19.39 -21.09 17.99
N LEU A 18 19.12 -20.73 16.74
CA LEU A 18 20.00 -20.97 15.61
C LEU A 18 20.46 -19.63 15.02
N LYS A 19 21.78 -19.44 14.97
CA LYS A 19 22.39 -18.29 14.29
C LYS A 19 23.25 -18.76 13.12
N ILE A 20 22.98 -18.25 11.92
CA ILE A 20 23.79 -18.48 10.71
C ILE A 20 24.26 -17.12 10.20
N THR A 21 25.56 -17.01 9.92
CA THR A 21 26.18 -15.76 9.48
C THR A 21 27.03 -15.97 8.23
N GLY A 22 26.94 -15.04 7.30
CA GLY A 22 27.88 -14.84 6.19
C GLY A 22 28.43 -13.42 6.19
N SER A 23 29.14 -13.07 5.12
CA SER A 23 29.52 -11.68 4.84
C SER A 23 28.36 -10.95 4.17
N ALA A 24 27.97 -9.77 4.68
CA ALA A 24 26.92 -8.95 4.09
C ALA A 24 27.21 -8.62 2.62
N THR A 25 26.38 -9.14 1.71
CA THR A 25 26.46 -8.89 0.27
C THR A 25 25.07 -9.00 -0.36
N PHE A 26 24.72 -8.06 -1.25
CA PHE A 26 23.48 -8.06 -2.02
C PHE A 26 23.75 -8.53 -3.46
N ASP A 27 24.37 -9.69 -3.58
CA ASP A 27 24.90 -10.25 -4.84
C ASP A 27 24.71 -11.77 -4.97
N GLY A 28 23.84 -12.37 -4.15
CA GLY A 28 23.62 -13.81 -4.11
C GLY A 28 24.77 -14.64 -3.52
N ALA A 29 25.76 -14.06 -2.84
CA ALA A 29 26.79 -14.85 -2.14
C ALA A 29 26.29 -15.45 -0.81
N ASN A 30 27.03 -16.44 -0.29
CA ASN A 30 26.72 -17.16 0.96
C ASN A 30 25.33 -17.83 0.91
N VAL A 31 25.16 -18.69 -0.08
CA VAL A 31 23.86 -19.29 -0.41
C VAL A 31 23.50 -20.38 0.59
N VAL A 32 22.27 -20.32 1.07
CA VAL A 32 21.54 -21.37 1.77
C VAL A 32 20.37 -21.77 0.86
N ASP A 33 20.49 -22.94 0.23
CA ASP A 33 19.60 -23.43 -0.82
C ASP A 33 18.74 -24.60 -0.32
N GLY A 34 17.42 -24.43 -0.38
CA GLY A 34 16.42 -25.45 -0.08
C GLY A 34 16.09 -26.39 -1.24
N ASP A 35 16.78 -26.25 -2.37
CA ASP A 35 16.72 -27.07 -3.60
C ASP A 35 15.39 -27.14 -4.36
N GLY A 36 14.38 -26.40 -3.92
CA GLY A 36 13.06 -26.29 -4.54
C GLY A 36 12.20 -27.54 -4.43
N SER A 37 12.72 -28.63 -3.87
CA SER A 37 12.02 -29.91 -3.76
C SER A 37 11.43 -30.16 -2.37
N LEU A 38 11.76 -29.32 -1.40
CA LEU A 38 11.21 -29.44 -0.05
C LEU A 38 9.69 -29.29 -0.07
N SER A 39 9.00 -30.27 0.54
CA SER A 39 7.55 -30.19 0.82
C SER A 39 7.22 -29.29 2.00
N THR A 40 8.24 -28.79 2.70
CA THR A 40 8.22 -28.12 4.00
C THR A 40 9.22 -26.95 3.98
N PRO A 41 9.10 -25.96 4.89
CA PRO A 41 10.07 -24.87 5.00
C PRO A 41 11.50 -25.37 5.24
N MET A 42 12.51 -24.58 4.86
CA MET A 42 13.90 -24.86 5.25
C MET A 42 14.12 -24.75 6.76
N PHE A 43 13.48 -23.77 7.39
CA PHE A 43 13.53 -23.55 8.84
C PHE A 43 12.12 -23.60 9.43
N PHE A 44 11.91 -24.50 10.37
CA PHE A 44 10.70 -24.54 11.17
C PHE A 44 11.00 -23.96 12.54
N VAL A 45 10.37 -22.85 12.90
CA VAL A 45 10.63 -22.14 14.17
C VAL A 45 9.35 -22.13 14.98
N GLU A 46 9.38 -22.67 16.18
CA GLU A 46 8.19 -22.78 17.02
C GLU A 46 8.53 -22.48 18.47
N ASP A 47 7.57 -21.89 19.17
CA ASP A 47 7.59 -21.53 20.59
C ASP A 47 8.26 -20.19 20.96
N SER A 48 7.78 -19.62 22.07
CA SER A 48 8.16 -18.29 22.54
C SER A 48 9.63 -18.10 22.94
N GLN A 49 10.37 -19.19 23.12
CA GLN A 49 11.78 -19.18 23.51
C GLN A 49 12.69 -19.51 22.34
N SER A 50 12.15 -19.94 21.20
CA SER A 50 12.91 -20.30 20.02
C SER A 50 13.20 -19.10 19.13
N SER A 51 14.44 -19.02 18.64
CA SER A 51 14.86 -17.90 17.79
C SER A 51 15.75 -18.29 16.63
N LEU A 52 15.45 -17.74 15.46
CA LEU A 52 16.26 -17.88 14.25
C LEU A 52 16.87 -16.53 13.88
N TRP A 53 18.20 -16.49 13.78
CA TRP A 53 18.97 -15.32 13.35
C TRP A 53 19.78 -15.65 12.10
N LEU A 54 19.48 -14.98 10.99
CA LEU A 54 20.22 -15.09 9.73
C LEU A 54 20.83 -13.74 9.39
N GLU A 55 22.12 -13.72 9.06
CA GLU A 55 22.86 -12.48 8.84
C GLU A 55 23.82 -12.63 7.65
N GLY A 56 23.76 -11.75 6.66
CA GLY A 56 24.71 -11.75 5.54
C GLY A 56 24.66 -13.01 4.67
N VAL A 57 23.47 -13.60 4.50
CA VAL A 57 23.25 -14.83 3.71
C VAL A 57 22.18 -14.65 2.65
N SER A 58 22.29 -15.44 1.59
CA SER A 58 21.29 -15.49 0.52
C SER A 58 20.47 -16.78 0.61
N LEU A 59 19.14 -16.65 0.66
CA LEU A 59 18.18 -17.71 0.96
C LEU A 59 17.32 -17.99 -0.27
N THR A 60 17.45 -19.19 -0.85
CA THR A 60 16.76 -19.57 -2.09
C THR A 60 16.34 -21.04 -2.08
N GLY A 61 15.62 -21.46 -3.13
CA GLY A 61 15.16 -22.84 -3.27
C GLY A 61 14.13 -23.25 -2.21
N GLY A 62 13.54 -22.29 -1.50
CA GLY A 62 12.46 -22.54 -0.57
C GLY A 62 11.19 -22.99 -1.30
N GLY A 63 10.58 -24.06 -0.81
CA GLY A 63 9.43 -24.72 -1.44
C GLY A 63 8.32 -25.10 -0.46
N GLY A 64 7.34 -25.87 -0.95
CA GLY A 64 6.31 -26.49 -0.12
C GLY A 64 4.99 -25.71 -0.08
N LEU A 65 4.29 -25.82 1.05
CA LEU A 65 2.97 -25.21 1.23
C LEU A 65 3.04 -23.82 1.87
N ARG A 66 3.89 -23.64 2.89
CA ARG A 66 3.90 -22.41 3.70
C ARG A 66 5.33 -22.00 4.00
N GLY A 67 5.70 -20.76 3.71
CA GLY A 67 6.97 -20.18 4.12
C GLY A 67 8.17 -20.94 3.55
N GLY A 68 8.44 -20.82 2.25
CA GLY A 68 9.44 -21.65 1.58
C GLY A 68 10.81 -21.69 2.30
N VAL A 69 11.21 -20.54 2.85
CA VAL A 69 12.40 -20.40 3.69
C VAL A 69 12.07 -20.66 5.16
N VAL A 70 11.10 -19.94 5.72
CA VAL A 70 10.78 -20.00 7.15
C VAL A 70 9.28 -20.16 7.39
N ALA A 71 8.90 -21.10 8.24
CA ALA A 71 7.58 -21.10 8.88
C ALA A 71 7.73 -20.92 10.40
N ALA A 72 7.13 -19.87 10.95
CA ALA A 72 7.20 -19.53 12.36
C ALA A 72 5.84 -19.62 13.05
N TYR A 73 5.82 -20.21 14.26
CA TYR A 73 4.62 -20.48 15.05
C TYR A 73 4.81 -20.17 16.55
N GLN A 74 3.70 -19.89 17.25
CA GLN A 74 3.62 -19.93 18.73
C GLN A 74 4.60 -19.00 19.48
N ASN A 75 4.65 -17.75 19.08
CA ASN A 75 5.48 -16.65 19.56
C ASN A 75 6.98 -16.78 19.23
N ALA A 76 7.31 -17.57 18.21
CA ALA A 76 8.66 -17.66 17.68
C ALA A 76 9.20 -16.31 17.16
N SER A 77 10.52 -16.13 17.23
CA SER A 77 11.22 -14.94 16.75
C SER A 77 12.14 -15.25 15.58
N VAL A 78 11.96 -14.53 14.47
CA VAL A 78 12.83 -14.61 13.28
C VAL A 78 13.49 -13.26 13.05
N THR A 79 14.80 -13.25 12.78
CA THR A 79 15.56 -12.03 12.48
C THR A 79 16.43 -12.25 11.25
N LEU A 80 16.28 -11.36 10.26
CA LEU A 80 17.09 -11.32 9.04
C LEU A 80 17.84 -9.99 8.96
N ILE A 81 19.16 -10.02 8.89
CA ILE A 81 20.00 -8.82 8.78
C ILE A 81 20.89 -8.94 7.55
N ASP A 82 20.84 -7.97 6.65
CA ASP A 82 21.66 -7.92 5.43
C ASP A 82 21.56 -9.22 4.60
N CYS A 83 20.33 -9.75 4.49
CA CYS A 83 20.05 -10.98 3.77
C CYS A 83 19.42 -10.72 2.40
N GLU A 84 19.58 -11.66 1.48
CA GLU A 84 18.82 -11.70 0.22
C GLU A 84 17.94 -12.95 0.19
N VAL A 85 16.63 -12.78 0.20
CA VAL A 85 15.63 -13.84 0.18
C VAL A 85 14.99 -13.87 -1.20
N TYR A 86 15.37 -14.84 -2.04
CA TYR A 86 15.04 -14.77 -3.46
C TYR A 86 14.63 -16.09 -4.10
N GLY A 87 13.74 -16.00 -5.10
CA GLY A 87 13.34 -17.13 -5.92
C GLY A 87 12.62 -18.26 -5.16
N ASN A 88 11.99 -17.94 -4.02
CA ASN A 88 11.27 -18.92 -3.21
C ASN A 88 9.80 -18.99 -3.64
N ALA A 89 9.27 -20.19 -3.82
CA ALA A 89 7.94 -20.39 -4.39
C ALA A 89 7.14 -21.45 -3.63
N VAL A 90 5.93 -21.08 -3.18
CA VAL A 90 5.03 -21.99 -2.46
C VAL A 90 3.64 -22.05 -3.09
N SER A 91 2.97 -23.19 -2.91
CA SER A 91 1.63 -23.43 -3.47
C SER A 91 0.48 -22.96 -2.56
N ASN A 92 0.76 -22.30 -1.44
CA ASN A 92 -0.26 -21.72 -0.56
C ASN A 92 0.07 -20.28 -0.16
N VAL A 93 0.88 -20.07 0.88
CA VAL A 93 1.04 -18.74 1.51
C VAL A 93 2.47 -18.48 1.98
N GLY A 94 2.91 -17.22 1.87
CA GLY A 94 4.24 -16.80 2.29
C GLY A 94 5.33 -17.43 1.44
N GLY A 95 5.58 -16.90 0.23
CA GLY A 95 6.53 -17.53 -0.70
C GLY A 95 7.90 -17.74 -0.10
N ALA A 96 8.35 -16.82 0.74
CA ALA A 96 9.53 -17.02 1.57
C ALA A 96 9.18 -17.30 3.05
N ILE A 97 8.32 -16.49 3.65
CA ILE A 97 8.10 -16.52 5.10
C ILE A 97 6.61 -16.63 5.43
N PHE A 98 6.29 -17.57 6.30
CA PHE A 98 4.98 -17.71 6.92
C PHE A 98 5.08 -17.44 8.42
N LEU A 99 4.22 -16.54 8.93
CA LEU A 99 4.10 -16.23 10.35
C LEU A 99 2.68 -16.49 10.85
N GLN A 100 2.58 -17.20 11.97
CA GLN A 100 1.34 -17.35 12.73
C GLN A 100 1.64 -17.18 14.22
N GLU A 101 1.02 -16.18 14.86
CA GLU A 101 1.35 -15.80 16.23
C GLU A 101 2.87 -15.65 16.42
N SER A 102 3.59 -14.95 15.56
CA SER A 102 5.06 -14.89 15.60
C SER A 102 5.58 -13.53 15.13
N ARG A 103 6.88 -13.27 15.28
CA ARG A 103 7.49 -12.02 14.80
C ARG A 103 8.61 -12.24 13.79
N LEU A 104 8.69 -11.32 12.84
CA LEU A 104 9.82 -11.16 11.93
C LEU A 104 10.42 -9.75 12.10
N VAL A 105 11.73 -9.68 12.26
CA VAL A 105 12.50 -8.43 12.17
C VAL A 105 13.43 -8.49 10.97
N THR A 106 13.45 -7.45 10.16
CA THR A 106 14.33 -7.36 8.99
C THR A 106 15.13 -6.05 8.95
N GLY A 107 16.44 -6.13 8.77
CA GLY A 107 17.30 -4.97 8.53
C GLY A 107 18.12 -5.18 7.26
N GLY A 108 18.14 -4.22 6.34
CA GLY A 108 18.89 -4.32 5.07
C GLY A 108 18.62 -5.58 4.25
N THR A 109 17.39 -6.11 4.33
CA THR A 109 17.03 -7.38 3.71
C THR A 109 16.24 -7.17 2.41
N GLY A 110 16.59 -7.92 1.38
CA GLY A 110 15.89 -7.96 0.10
C GLY A 110 14.99 -9.19 -0.03
N PHE A 111 13.71 -9.01 -0.27
CA PHE A 111 12.78 -10.06 -0.72
C PHE A 111 12.53 -9.90 -2.22
N VAL A 112 13.15 -10.75 -3.03
CA VAL A 112 13.19 -10.59 -4.49
C VAL A 112 12.62 -11.81 -5.19
N ASP A 113 11.65 -11.62 -6.09
CA ASP A 113 11.13 -12.70 -6.94
C ASP A 113 10.61 -13.92 -6.14
N ASN A 114 9.96 -13.67 -5.00
CA ASN A 114 9.28 -14.71 -4.24
C ASN A 114 7.82 -14.80 -4.65
N SER A 115 7.26 -16.01 -4.64
CA SER A 115 5.89 -16.24 -5.07
C SER A 115 5.08 -17.18 -4.19
N ALA A 116 3.78 -16.89 -4.07
CA ALA A 116 2.81 -17.76 -3.42
C ALA A 116 1.53 -17.87 -4.25
N ASP A 117 0.98 -19.06 -4.42
CA ASP A 117 -0.26 -19.22 -5.21
C ASP A 117 -1.48 -18.48 -4.61
N LYS A 118 -1.49 -18.24 -3.29
CA LYS A 118 -2.58 -17.51 -2.62
C LYS A 118 -2.11 -16.18 -2.04
N TYR A 119 -1.40 -16.17 -0.91
CA TYR A 119 -1.27 -14.93 -0.11
C TYR A 119 0.17 -14.66 0.28
N GLY A 120 0.61 -13.40 0.11
CA GLY A 120 1.92 -12.94 0.53
C GLY A 120 3.03 -13.56 -0.31
N GLY A 121 3.36 -12.96 -1.45
CA GLY A 121 4.37 -13.52 -2.35
C GLY A 121 5.74 -13.64 -1.69
N ALA A 122 6.10 -12.68 -0.83
CA ALA A 122 7.25 -12.81 0.07
C ALA A 122 6.82 -13.30 1.46
N VAL A 123 5.92 -12.57 2.13
CA VAL A 123 5.61 -12.77 3.54
C VAL A 123 4.11 -12.85 3.77
N PHE A 124 3.68 -13.89 4.48
CA PHE A 124 2.32 -14.02 4.99
C PHE A 124 2.32 -13.89 6.51
N VAL A 125 1.48 -12.98 7.02
CA VAL A 125 1.45 -12.55 8.42
C VAL A 125 0.05 -12.77 8.98
N SER A 126 -0.09 -13.63 9.99
CA SER A 126 -1.41 -14.01 10.51
C SER A 126 -1.44 -14.19 12.02
N VAL A 127 -2.63 -14.06 12.61
CA VAL A 127 -2.93 -14.34 14.02
C VAL A 127 -2.01 -13.56 14.96
N ASN A 128 -2.27 -12.26 15.14
CA ASN A 128 -1.47 -11.37 16.02
C ASN A 128 0.05 -11.41 15.76
N SER A 129 0.47 -11.67 14.52
CA SER A 129 1.88 -11.65 14.15
C SER A 129 2.37 -10.24 13.86
N THR A 130 3.68 -10.04 13.91
CA THR A 130 4.30 -8.75 13.57
C THR A 130 5.43 -8.91 12.55
N VAL A 131 5.52 -7.96 11.63
CA VAL A 131 6.70 -7.71 10.79
C VAL A 131 7.21 -6.33 11.10
N THR A 132 8.49 -6.22 11.43
CA THR A 132 9.15 -4.93 11.69
C THR A 132 10.37 -4.80 10.80
N THR A 133 10.41 -3.73 10.00
CA THR A 133 11.66 -3.36 9.31
C THR A 133 12.47 -2.43 10.20
N GLU A 134 13.79 -2.55 10.14
CA GLU A 134 14.77 -1.73 10.85
C GLU A 134 15.90 -1.34 9.87
N GLU A 135 16.77 -0.41 10.28
CA GLU A 135 17.96 -0.07 9.49
C GLU A 135 18.95 -1.26 9.47
N GLY A 136 19.53 -1.53 8.31
CA GLY A 136 20.64 -2.47 8.15
C GLY A 136 21.83 -1.81 7.46
N SER A 137 22.74 -2.61 6.89
CA SER A 137 23.81 -2.10 6.03
C SER A 137 23.29 -1.54 4.70
N PHE A 138 22.07 -1.92 4.33
CA PHE A 138 21.34 -1.48 3.13
C PHE A 138 19.88 -1.14 3.48
N ASP A 139 19.13 -0.62 2.51
CA ASP A 139 17.69 -0.43 2.62
C ASP A 139 16.96 -1.77 2.51
N ASN A 140 15.80 -1.92 3.16
CA ASN A 140 14.96 -3.11 2.94
C ASN A 140 14.22 -2.97 1.60
N VAL A 141 14.13 -4.07 0.85
CA VAL A 141 13.52 -4.07 -0.49
C VAL A 141 12.59 -5.26 -0.66
N PHE A 142 11.38 -5.02 -1.15
CA PHE A 142 10.44 -6.04 -1.62
C PHE A 142 10.21 -5.83 -3.11
N ARG A 143 10.80 -6.69 -3.95
CA ARG A 143 10.81 -6.48 -5.40
C ARG A 143 10.36 -7.69 -6.20
N GLU A 144 9.51 -7.46 -7.19
CA GLU A 144 8.98 -8.48 -8.12
C GLU A 144 8.36 -9.71 -7.42
N ASN A 145 7.82 -9.55 -6.22
CA ASN A 145 7.11 -10.65 -5.56
C ASN A 145 5.70 -10.79 -6.13
N ALA A 146 5.18 -12.01 -6.16
CA ALA A 146 3.90 -12.32 -6.79
C ALA A 146 2.99 -13.21 -5.94
N ALA A 147 1.71 -12.85 -5.84
CA ALA A 147 0.70 -13.70 -5.22
C ALA A 147 -0.69 -13.52 -5.84
N LYS A 148 -1.69 -14.28 -5.37
CA LYS A 148 -3.08 -13.92 -5.67
C LYS A 148 -3.45 -12.61 -4.96
N SER A 149 -3.07 -12.46 -3.70
CA SER A 149 -3.33 -11.23 -2.92
C SER A 149 -2.14 -10.89 -2.04
N GLY A 150 -1.79 -9.61 -1.95
CA GLY A 150 -0.58 -9.14 -1.28
C GLY A 150 0.67 -9.63 -2.01
N GLY A 151 1.00 -8.99 -3.15
CA GLY A 151 2.08 -9.45 -4.02
C GLY A 151 3.41 -9.59 -3.29
N ALA A 152 3.73 -8.68 -2.36
CA ALA A 152 4.82 -8.85 -1.40
C ALA A 152 4.31 -9.38 -0.06
N ILE A 153 3.43 -8.64 0.61
CA ILE A 153 3.00 -8.93 1.99
C ILE A 153 1.49 -9.07 2.05
N PHE A 154 1.02 -10.13 2.71
CA PHE A 154 -0.38 -10.27 3.10
C PHE A 154 -0.47 -10.34 4.62
N VAL A 155 -1.31 -9.50 5.23
CA VAL A 155 -1.47 -9.38 6.67
C VAL A 155 -2.93 -9.51 7.09
N GLU A 156 -3.22 -10.46 7.98
CA GLU A 156 -4.58 -10.70 8.49
C GLU A 156 -4.66 -11.04 9.99
N ASP A 157 -5.88 -11.06 10.50
CA ASP A 157 -6.24 -11.48 11.86
C ASP A 157 -5.50 -10.68 12.95
N SER A 158 -5.75 -9.37 12.96
CA SER A 158 -5.18 -8.39 13.92
C SER A 158 -3.64 -8.31 13.91
N SER A 159 -3.01 -8.72 12.81
CA SER A 159 -1.55 -8.68 12.67
C SER A 159 -1.06 -7.30 12.22
N GLN A 160 0.25 -7.05 12.36
CA GLN A 160 0.85 -5.73 12.15
C GLN A 160 2.08 -5.78 11.26
N VAL A 161 2.24 -4.76 10.42
CA VAL A 161 3.44 -4.50 9.62
C VAL A 161 3.90 -3.08 9.92
N ASP A 162 5.05 -2.95 10.58
CA ASP A 162 5.67 -1.69 10.94
C ASP A 162 6.92 -1.47 10.10
N ILE A 163 6.84 -0.50 9.19
CA ILE A 163 7.88 -0.15 8.23
C ILE A 163 8.67 1.01 8.82
N ASN A 164 9.85 0.73 9.39
CA ASN A 164 10.80 1.73 9.83
C ASN A 164 12.02 1.80 8.90
N GLY A 165 12.60 2.99 8.80
CA GLY A 165 13.75 3.25 7.94
C GLY A 165 13.34 3.39 6.48
N SER A 166 14.33 3.34 5.60
CA SER A 166 14.10 3.40 4.15
C SER A 166 13.71 2.03 3.61
N VAL A 167 12.54 1.95 2.96
CA VAL A 167 11.98 0.69 2.44
C VAL A 167 11.35 0.90 1.07
N THR A 168 11.66 0.00 0.13
CA THR A 168 11.11 0.05 -1.23
C THR A 168 10.28 -1.19 -1.55
N PHE A 169 9.04 -1.00 -1.99
CA PHE A 169 8.17 -1.99 -2.61
C PHE A 169 8.07 -1.72 -4.11
N ALA A 170 8.75 -2.52 -4.92
CA ALA A 170 8.89 -2.28 -6.37
C ALA A 170 8.38 -3.45 -7.23
N GLY A 171 7.51 -3.19 -8.20
CA GLY A 171 7.14 -4.19 -9.21
C GLY A 171 6.41 -5.42 -8.66
N ASN A 172 5.84 -5.36 -7.46
CA ASN A 172 5.12 -6.48 -6.87
C ASN A 172 3.74 -6.63 -7.52
N LYS A 173 3.29 -7.88 -7.70
CA LYS A 173 2.11 -8.21 -8.52
C LYS A 173 1.11 -9.07 -7.77
N ALA A 174 -0.14 -8.62 -7.72
CA ALA A 174 -1.27 -9.39 -7.21
C ALA A 174 -2.27 -9.73 -8.32
N LYS A 175 -2.66 -11.01 -8.42
CA LYS A 175 -3.72 -11.45 -9.35
C LYS A 175 -5.13 -11.04 -8.93
N ALA A 176 -5.30 -10.54 -7.71
CA ALA A 176 -6.56 -10.05 -7.17
C ALA A 176 -6.34 -8.70 -6.48
N ASP A 177 -5.77 -8.64 -5.28
CA ASP A 177 -5.81 -7.42 -4.48
C ASP A 177 -4.49 -7.11 -3.77
N GLY A 178 -4.16 -5.82 -3.68
CA GLY A 178 -2.96 -5.31 -3.00
C GLY A 178 -1.68 -5.71 -3.71
N GLY A 179 -1.29 -4.95 -4.74
CA GLY A 179 -0.13 -5.30 -5.58
C GLY A 179 1.17 -5.46 -4.79
N ALA A 180 1.39 -4.61 -3.79
CA ALA A 180 2.44 -4.82 -2.78
C ALA A 180 1.89 -5.43 -1.50
N ILE A 181 0.93 -4.75 -0.86
CA ILE A 181 0.45 -5.11 0.49
C ILE A 181 -1.07 -5.25 0.50
N TYR A 182 -1.58 -6.31 1.12
CA TYR A 182 -3.00 -6.44 1.45
C TYR A 182 -3.16 -6.68 2.95
N ALA A 183 -3.81 -5.73 3.65
CA ALA A 183 -4.25 -5.86 5.03
C ALA A 183 -5.77 -6.08 5.17
N ARG A 184 -6.16 -7.07 6.00
CA ARG A 184 -7.56 -7.32 6.35
C ARG A 184 -7.76 -7.78 7.79
N ARG A 185 -9.03 -7.87 8.22
CA ARG A 185 -9.47 -8.38 9.52
C ARG A 185 -8.81 -7.69 10.70
N GLY A 186 -8.96 -6.37 10.75
CA GLY A 186 -8.44 -5.53 11.84
C GLY A 186 -6.92 -5.37 11.86
N SER A 187 -6.21 -5.78 10.80
CA SER A 187 -4.76 -5.66 10.71
C SER A 187 -4.31 -4.23 10.43
N THR A 188 -3.04 -3.93 10.70
CA THR A 188 -2.48 -2.59 10.49
C THR A 188 -1.18 -2.60 9.73
N VAL A 189 -1.04 -1.65 8.81
CA VAL A 189 0.22 -1.31 8.15
C VAL A 189 0.59 0.11 8.56
N THR A 190 1.81 0.30 9.03
CA THR A 190 2.32 1.59 9.47
C THR A 190 3.65 1.86 8.76
N THR A 191 3.77 2.99 8.06
CA THR A 191 5.09 3.55 7.75
C THR A 191 5.42 4.56 8.85
N ASN A 192 6.64 4.47 9.39
CA ASN A 192 7.12 5.35 10.44
C ASN A 192 8.16 6.31 9.84
N ASP A 193 9.28 6.52 10.54
CA ASP A 193 10.35 7.40 10.07
C ASP A 193 11.10 6.81 8.87
N GLY A 194 11.61 7.68 8.00
CA GLY A 194 12.41 7.30 6.82
C GLY A 194 11.73 7.62 5.48
N PHE A 195 12.28 7.04 4.41
CA PHE A 195 11.75 7.16 3.05
C PHE A 195 11.13 5.83 2.61
N THR A 196 9.81 5.78 2.51
CA THR A 196 9.10 4.61 1.99
C THR A 196 8.64 4.85 0.55
N SER A 197 8.89 3.89 -0.35
CA SER A 197 8.44 3.98 -1.75
C SER A 197 7.64 2.75 -2.16
N PHE A 198 6.47 2.98 -2.75
CA PHE A 198 5.68 2.00 -3.48
C PHE A 198 5.71 2.37 -4.95
N VAL A 199 6.44 1.61 -5.75
CA VAL A 199 6.71 1.95 -7.15
C VAL A 199 6.36 0.80 -8.10
N ASP A 200 5.62 1.13 -9.17
CA ASP A 200 5.30 0.18 -10.25
C ASP A 200 4.62 -1.11 -9.76
N ASN A 201 3.89 -1.08 -8.63
CA ASN A 201 3.15 -2.25 -8.14
C ASN A 201 1.81 -2.38 -8.86
N GLU A 202 1.38 -3.62 -9.07
CA GLU A 202 0.23 -3.93 -9.90
C GLU A 202 -0.76 -4.88 -9.22
N SER A 203 -2.05 -4.52 -9.30
CA SER A 203 -3.17 -5.35 -8.87
C SER A 203 -4.16 -5.54 -10.01
N LYS A 204 -4.59 -6.78 -10.23
CA LYS A 204 -5.63 -7.08 -11.23
C LYS A 204 -7.05 -6.78 -10.78
N HIS A 205 -7.30 -6.44 -9.52
CA HIS A 205 -8.58 -5.88 -9.07
C HIS A 205 -8.38 -4.54 -8.36
N HIS A 206 -8.06 -4.54 -7.06
CA HIS A 206 -8.06 -3.33 -6.23
C HIS A 206 -6.73 -3.09 -5.52
N GLY A 207 -6.40 -1.82 -5.28
CA GLY A 207 -5.22 -1.40 -4.52
C GLY A 207 -3.93 -1.74 -5.24
N GLY A 208 -3.52 -0.92 -6.21
CA GLY A 208 -2.33 -1.22 -7.03
C GLY A 208 -1.06 -1.32 -6.20
N ALA A 209 -0.90 -0.49 -5.15
CA ALA A 209 0.09 -0.72 -4.11
C ALA A 209 -0.52 -1.43 -2.90
N ILE A 210 -1.54 -0.81 -2.27
CA ILE A 210 -2.06 -1.24 -0.98
C ILE A 210 -3.57 -1.42 -1.02
N MET A 211 -4.05 -2.53 -0.47
CA MET A 211 -5.45 -2.80 -0.17
C MET A 211 -5.67 -2.87 1.35
N VAL A 212 -6.63 -2.11 1.87
CA VAL A 212 -7.11 -2.22 3.27
C VAL A 212 -8.62 -2.44 3.32
N CYS A 213 -9.06 -3.49 4.03
CA CYS A 213 -10.49 -3.81 4.20
C CYS A 213 -10.80 -4.44 5.57
N GLU A 214 -12.05 -4.81 5.82
CA GLU A 214 -12.50 -5.47 7.05
C GLU A 214 -11.96 -4.80 8.33
N ARG A 215 -12.24 -3.49 8.51
CA ARG A 215 -11.81 -2.67 9.67
C ARG A 215 -10.29 -2.52 9.86
N SER A 216 -9.50 -2.81 8.83
CA SER A 216 -8.03 -2.67 8.86
C SER A 216 -7.57 -1.23 8.67
N GLY A 217 -6.29 -0.99 8.92
CA GLY A 217 -5.72 0.35 8.94
C GLY A 217 -4.44 0.49 8.14
N LEU A 218 -4.30 1.64 7.49
CA LEU A 218 -3.03 2.16 6.98
C LEU A 218 -2.73 3.49 7.68
N ARG A 219 -1.57 3.57 8.34
CA ARG A 219 -0.99 4.82 8.83
C ARG A 219 0.27 5.10 8.04
N VAL A 220 0.34 6.27 7.44
CA VAL A 220 1.51 6.72 6.69
C VAL A 220 2.12 7.88 7.45
N ALA A 221 3.17 7.60 8.20
CA ALA A 221 4.11 8.59 8.72
C ALA A 221 5.38 8.61 7.84
N GLY A 222 6.20 9.63 8.03
CA GLY A 222 7.42 9.85 7.27
C GLY A 222 7.19 10.20 5.79
N ASN A 223 8.28 10.31 5.04
CA ASN A 223 8.24 10.68 3.64
C ASN A 223 7.88 9.46 2.79
N THR A 224 6.64 9.40 2.29
CA THR A 224 6.16 8.25 1.54
C THR A 224 5.73 8.62 0.14
N THR A 225 6.16 7.84 -0.86
CA THR A 225 5.76 8.01 -2.25
C THR A 225 5.08 6.77 -2.80
N PHE A 226 3.92 6.96 -3.41
CA PHE A 226 3.24 5.98 -4.25
C PHE A 226 3.37 6.45 -5.70
N SER A 227 4.22 5.79 -6.50
CA SER A 227 4.48 6.18 -7.89
C SER A 227 4.13 5.06 -8.87
N ARG A 228 3.37 5.39 -9.92
CA ARG A 228 3.06 4.50 -11.05
C ARG A 228 2.44 3.15 -10.63
N ASN A 229 1.73 3.10 -9.51
CA ASN A 229 1.02 1.90 -9.12
C ASN A 229 -0.30 1.79 -9.91
N THR A 230 -0.65 0.57 -10.29
CA THR A 230 -1.78 0.31 -11.20
C THR A 230 -2.76 -0.69 -10.62
N ALA A 231 -4.05 -0.37 -10.66
CA ALA A 231 -5.15 -1.29 -10.36
C ALA A 231 -6.13 -1.37 -11.54
N GLU A 232 -6.59 -2.57 -11.91
CA GLU A 232 -7.57 -2.71 -13.00
C GLU A 232 -8.94 -2.10 -12.66
N HIS A 233 -9.30 -2.01 -11.38
CA HIS A 233 -10.60 -1.47 -10.96
C HIS A 233 -10.48 -0.22 -10.09
N HIS A 234 -10.00 -0.33 -8.85
CA HIS A 234 -10.13 0.76 -7.88
C HIS A 234 -8.85 0.99 -7.09
N GLY A 235 -8.51 2.26 -6.85
CA GLY A 235 -7.39 2.65 -6.01
C GLY A 235 -6.06 2.28 -6.63
N GLY A 236 -5.58 3.03 -7.62
CA GLY A 236 -4.32 2.74 -8.30
C GLY A 236 -3.13 2.74 -7.34
N GLY A 237 -3.11 3.65 -6.38
CA GLY A 237 -2.23 3.56 -5.21
C GLY A 237 -2.87 2.72 -4.09
N ILE A 238 -3.95 3.23 -3.52
CA ILE A 238 -4.58 2.68 -2.31
C ILE A 238 -6.08 2.44 -2.52
N GLN A 239 -6.54 1.25 -2.16
CA GLN A 239 -7.95 0.95 -1.96
C GLN A 239 -8.26 0.84 -0.46
N ALA A 240 -9.33 1.51 -0.02
CA ALA A 240 -9.87 1.41 1.33
C ALA A 240 -11.37 1.13 1.31
N MET A 241 -11.82 0.06 1.98
CA MET A 241 -13.24 -0.29 2.09
C MET A 241 -13.61 -0.90 3.46
N GLU A 242 -14.89 -1.12 3.70
CA GLU A 242 -15.42 -1.89 4.85
C GLU A 242 -14.95 -1.36 6.21
N GLU A 243 -15.28 -0.09 6.49
CA GLU A 243 -14.93 0.60 7.74
C GLU A 243 -13.42 0.67 8.06
N SER A 244 -12.57 0.44 7.06
CA SER A 244 -11.12 0.64 7.16
C SER A 244 -10.74 2.12 7.29
N TYR A 245 -9.47 2.39 7.58
CA TYR A 245 -8.95 3.74 7.64
C TYR A 245 -7.60 3.89 6.95
N VAL A 246 -7.38 5.07 6.35
CA VAL A 246 -6.12 5.51 5.75
C VAL A 246 -5.79 6.88 6.32
N TYR A 247 -4.72 6.97 7.10
CA TYR A 247 -4.26 8.21 7.72
C TYR A 247 -2.90 8.60 7.17
N LEU A 248 -2.84 9.70 6.43
CA LEU A 248 -1.64 10.29 5.85
C LEU A 248 -1.18 11.45 6.74
N MET A 249 -0.13 11.24 7.51
CA MET A 249 0.22 12.11 8.63
C MET A 249 1.29 13.15 8.28
N ASP A 250 2.20 12.81 7.37
CA ASP A 250 3.36 13.62 6.98
C ASP A 250 3.34 13.92 5.46
N ASP A 251 4.53 14.10 4.86
CA ASP A 251 4.69 14.40 3.44
C ASP A 251 4.46 13.14 2.59
N VAL A 252 3.30 13.08 1.93
CA VAL A 252 2.90 11.93 1.12
C VAL A 252 2.65 12.34 -0.32
N VAL A 253 3.28 11.62 -1.26
CA VAL A 253 3.16 11.88 -2.69
C VAL A 253 2.50 10.70 -3.39
N PHE A 254 1.46 10.98 -4.17
CA PHE A 254 0.86 10.07 -5.14
C PHE A 254 1.15 10.59 -6.53
N ASP A 255 2.01 9.90 -7.26
CA ASP A 255 2.54 10.31 -8.55
C ASP A 255 2.18 9.28 -9.63
N GLU A 256 1.42 9.71 -10.64
CA GLU A 256 1.10 8.89 -11.82
C GLU A 256 0.46 7.52 -11.52
N ASN A 257 -0.30 7.39 -10.43
CA ASN A 257 -1.03 6.15 -10.14
C ASN A 257 -2.29 6.05 -11.01
N VAL A 258 -2.63 4.82 -11.40
CA VAL A 258 -3.70 4.56 -12.38
C VAL A 258 -4.70 3.53 -11.84
N ALA A 259 -5.98 3.86 -11.87
CA ALA A 259 -7.07 2.92 -11.65
C ALA A 259 -7.94 2.80 -12.91
N GLY A 260 -8.32 1.60 -13.31
CA GLY A 260 -9.20 1.40 -14.47
C GLY A 260 -10.63 1.92 -14.27
N SER A 261 -11.08 2.16 -13.03
CA SER A 261 -12.40 2.73 -12.74
C SER A 261 -12.35 3.94 -11.79
N ASN A 262 -11.99 3.76 -10.52
CA ASN A 262 -12.21 4.81 -9.51
C ASN A 262 -10.96 5.10 -8.70
N GLY A 263 -10.65 6.39 -8.50
CA GLY A 263 -9.58 6.84 -7.63
C GLY A 263 -8.21 6.42 -8.13
N GLY A 264 -7.61 7.21 -9.02
CA GLY A 264 -6.30 6.85 -9.59
C GLY A 264 -5.22 6.73 -8.52
N ALA A 265 -5.26 7.60 -7.51
CA ALA A 265 -4.45 7.47 -6.32
C ALA A 265 -5.16 6.68 -5.22
N ILE A 266 -6.31 7.17 -4.75
CA ILE A 266 -7.02 6.62 -3.58
C ILE A 266 -8.50 6.44 -3.91
N HIS A 267 -9.01 5.25 -3.62
CA HIS A 267 -10.45 4.98 -3.61
C HIS A 267 -10.91 4.57 -2.20
N ALA A 268 -11.96 5.22 -1.71
CA ALA A 268 -12.58 4.95 -0.41
C ALA A 268 -14.07 4.60 -0.58
N SER A 269 -14.51 3.46 -0.04
CA SER A 269 -15.91 3.02 -0.03
C SER A 269 -16.35 2.42 1.29
N ASP A 270 -17.65 2.12 1.42
CA ASP A 270 -18.25 1.34 2.51
C ASP A 270 -17.80 1.82 3.91
N ARG A 271 -18.06 3.10 4.18
CA ARG A 271 -17.71 3.79 5.44
C ARG A 271 -16.21 3.87 5.76
N ALA A 272 -15.34 3.65 4.78
CA ALA A 272 -13.90 3.88 4.93
C ALA A 272 -13.60 5.34 5.30
N LYS A 273 -12.53 5.54 6.06
CA LYS A 273 -12.11 6.84 6.59
C LYS A 273 -10.76 7.24 6.02
N LEU A 274 -10.73 8.32 5.26
CA LEU A 274 -9.50 8.97 4.81
C LEU A 274 -9.21 10.19 5.70
N LYS A 275 -7.98 10.33 6.17
CA LYS A 275 -7.54 11.53 6.89
C LYS A 275 -6.17 11.93 6.38
N THR A 276 -5.99 13.22 6.09
CA THR A 276 -4.67 13.80 5.85
C THR A 276 -4.41 14.87 6.90
N THR A 277 -3.19 14.96 7.41
CA THR A 277 -2.75 16.04 8.32
C THR A 277 -1.44 16.68 7.91
N GLY A 278 -0.58 15.96 7.19
CA GLY A 278 0.67 16.47 6.62
C GLY A 278 0.50 16.98 5.19
N ASN A 279 1.60 17.32 4.52
CA ASN A 279 1.53 17.88 3.17
C ASN A 279 1.35 16.77 2.15
N SER A 280 0.19 16.71 1.50
CA SER A 280 -0.12 15.66 0.53
C SER A 280 -0.13 16.21 -0.89
N ARG A 281 0.53 15.50 -1.81
CA ARG A 281 0.59 15.87 -3.23
C ARG A 281 0.05 14.75 -4.10
N PHE A 282 -0.92 15.06 -4.95
CA PHE A 282 -1.50 14.14 -5.93
C PHE A 282 -1.19 14.68 -7.32
N VAL A 283 -0.25 14.04 -8.01
CA VAL A 283 0.28 14.51 -9.30
C VAL A 283 0.01 13.46 -10.37
N GLY A 284 -0.62 13.85 -11.48
CA GLY A 284 -0.70 13.01 -12.67
C GLY A 284 -1.53 11.72 -12.55
N ASN A 285 -2.34 11.56 -11.48
CA ASN A 285 -3.09 10.33 -11.25
C ASN A 285 -4.31 10.23 -12.19
N ARG A 286 -4.68 9.00 -12.57
CA ARG A 286 -5.71 8.76 -13.61
C ARG A 286 -6.73 7.71 -13.22
N ALA A 287 -8.01 7.99 -13.51
CA ALA A 287 -9.11 7.03 -13.38
C ALA A 287 -10.28 7.35 -14.33
N GLN A 288 -11.34 6.54 -14.32
CA GLN A 288 -12.60 6.93 -14.97
C GLN A 288 -13.34 7.99 -14.13
N PHE A 289 -13.37 7.84 -12.80
CA PHE A 289 -13.95 8.80 -11.86
C PHE A 289 -12.97 9.13 -10.73
N GLY A 290 -12.79 10.42 -10.45
CA GLY A 290 -11.86 10.86 -9.39
C GLY A 290 -10.43 10.55 -9.77
N GLY A 291 -9.82 11.36 -10.64
CA GLY A 291 -8.48 11.07 -11.17
C GLY A 291 -7.44 10.82 -10.08
N ALA A 292 -7.53 11.53 -8.97
CA ALA A 292 -6.76 11.23 -7.75
C ALA A 292 -7.60 10.48 -6.72
N ILE A 293 -8.64 11.13 -6.19
CA ILE A 293 -9.38 10.66 -5.02
C ILE A 293 -10.82 10.39 -5.39
N HIS A 294 -11.33 9.23 -4.99
CA HIS A 294 -12.74 8.89 -5.14
C HIS A 294 -13.34 8.42 -3.80
N GLY A 295 -14.52 8.93 -3.45
CA GLY A 295 -15.27 8.54 -2.25
C GLY A 295 -16.71 8.14 -2.54
N ARG A 296 -17.15 6.99 -2.00
CA ARG A 296 -18.55 6.53 -2.10
C ARG A 296 -19.07 5.78 -0.86
N GLN A 297 -20.37 5.47 -0.85
CA GLN A 297 -21.00 4.57 0.14
C GLN A 297 -20.67 4.92 1.60
N GLU A 298 -21.03 6.14 1.99
CA GLU A 298 -20.80 6.71 3.31
C GLU A 298 -19.32 6.85 3.70
N ALA A 299 -18.39 6.74 2.75
CA ALA A 299 -16.99 7.08 2.99
C ALA A 299 -16.85 8.52 3.47
N SER A 300 -15.86 8.76 4.32
CA SER A 300 -15.57 10.08 4.86
C SER A 300 -14.11 10.44 4.69
N ALA A 301 -13.84 11.67 4.25
CA ALA A 301 -12.50 12.22 4.20
C ALA A 301 -12.40 13.52 5.03
N SER A 302 -11.38 13.58 5.87
CA SER A 302 -10.94 14.82 6.53
C SER A 302 -9.58 15.18 5.96
N LEU A 303 -9.59 16.00 4.91
CA LEU A 303 -8.38 16.39 4.20
C LEU A 303 -7.80 17.65 4.84
N GLY A 304 -6.70 17.52 5.58
CA GLY A 304 -5.98 18.63 6.19
C GLY A 304 -4.51 18.67 5.80
N GLY A 305 -3.78 19.60 6.42
CA GLY A 305 -2.44 19.98 5.97
C GLY A 305 -2.48 20.87 4.73
N ASP A 306 -1.34 21.01 4.05
CA ASP A 306 -1.28 21.59 2.71
C ASP A 306 -1.52 20.47 1.68
N LEU A 307 -2.40 20.72 0.73
CA LEU A 307 -2.84 19.69 -0.20
C LEU A 307 -2.83 20.23 -1.62
N ILE A 308 -2.06 19.58 -2.49
CA ILE A 308 -1.85 19.98 -3.87
C ILE A 308 -2.30 18.85 -4.79
N LEU A 309 -3.26 19.12 -5.66
CA LEU A 309 -3.73 18.19 -6.68
C LEU A 309 -3.47 18.80 -8.05
N THR A 310 -2.52 18.22 -8.78
CA THR A 310 -2.04 18.77 -10.05
C THR A 310 -2.08 17.73 -11.17
N ASN A 311 -2.56 18.11 -12.35
CA ASN A 311 -2.56 17.26 -13.56
C ASN A 311 -3.30 15.91 -13.37
N ASN A 312 -4.23 15.80 -12.43
CA ASN A 312 -5.01 14.58 -12.28
C ASN A 312 -6.11 14.55 -13.35
N THR A 313 -6.38 13.37 -13.90
CA THR A 313 -7.30 13.20 -15.01
C THR A 313 -8.35 12.13 -14.72
N ALA A 314 -9.62 12.50 -14.85
CA ALA A 314 -10.74 11.57 -14.91
C ALA A 314 -11.28 11.49 -16.35
N SER A 315 -11.66 10.29 -16.80
CA SER A 315 -12.32 10.14 -18.10
C SER A 315 -13.71 10.77 -18.09
N TYR A 316 -14.44 10.64 -16.99
CA TYR A 316 -15.77 11.19 -16.80
C TYR A 316 -15.70 12.37 -15.84
N ASP A 317 -16.07 12.18 -14.58
CA ASP A 317 -16.28 13.27 -13.62
C ASP A 317 -15.19 13.35 -12.55
N GLY A 318 -14.98 14.56 -12.01
CA GLY A 318 -14.09 14.81 -10.88
C GLY A 318 -12.64 14.60 -11.27
N GLY A 319 -12.08 15.49 -12.09
CA GLY A 319 -10.74 15.30 -12.66
C GLY A 319 -9.67 15.05 -11.60
N ALA A 320 -9.79 15.64 -10.41
CA ALA A 320 -9.02 15.24 -9.23
C ALA A 320 -9.84 14.45 -8.22
N VAL A 321 -11.00 14.96 -7.81
CA VAL A 321 -11.79 14.43 -6.69
C VAL A 321 -13.22 14.15 -7.12
N TYR A 322 -13.71 12.95 -6.86
CA TYR A 322 -15.11 12.56 -7.11
C TYR A 322 -15.79 12.02 -5.86
N LEU A 323 -16.97 12.54 -5.51
CA LEU A 323 -17.70 12.21 -4.29
C LEU A 323 -19.18 11.92 -4.56
N VAL A 324 -19.65 10.72 -4.19
CA VAL A 324 -21.09 10.36 -4.26
C VAL A 324 -21.51 9.59 -3.02
N ASN A 325 -22.54 10.04 -2.30
CA ASN A 325 -22.88 9.51 -0.98
C ASN A 325 -21.64 9.46 -0.07
N ALA A 326 -20.85 10.53 -0.05
CA ALA A 326 -19.63 10.63 0.72
C ALA A 326 -19.48 12.02 1.36
N MET A 327 -18.72 12.11 2.44
CA MET A 327 -18.49 13.37 3.14
C MET A 327 -17.02 13.77 3.07
N VAL A 328 -16.72 14.95 2.54
CA VAL A 328 -15.36 15.49 2.54
C VAL A 328 -15.31 16.85 3.22
N LYS A 329 -14.37 16.98 4.15
CA LYS A 329 -14.09 18.22 4.88
C LYS A 329 -12.64 18.59 4.64
N PHE A 330 -12.42 19.75 4.05
CA PHE A 330 -11.10 20.36 3.95
C PHE A 330 -10.81 21.15 5.23
N LYS A 331 -9.67 20.88 5.88
CA LYS A 331 -9.24 21.41 7.17
C LYS A 331 -7.76 21.74 7.14
N GLY A 332 -7.43 22.86 6.52
CA GLY A 332 -6.05 23.25 6.25
C GLY A 332 -6.02 24.72 5.83
N LYS A 333 -4.84 25.17 5.39
CA LYS A 333 -4.64 26.56 4.98
C LYS A 333 -4.45 26.70 3.48
N ASN A 334 -3.75 25.76 2.85
CA ASN A 334 -3.42 25.82 1.43
C ASN A 334 -3.97 24.59 0.70
N PHE A 335 -4.91 24.83 -0.21
CA PHE A 335 -5.50 23.79 -1.06
C PHE A 335 -5.42 24.23 -2.51
N ASP A 336 -4.58 23.57 -3.28
CA ASP A 336 -4.30 23.95 -4.66
C ASP A 336 -4.76 22.86 -5.63
N PHE A 337 -5.67 23.22 -6.53
CA PHE A 337 -6.15 22.36 -7.61
C PHE A 337 -5.75 22.95 -8.95
N TRP A 338 -4.69 22.43 -9.54
CA TRP A 338 -4.11 22.98 -10.76
C TRP A 338 -4.18 21.99 -11.93
N TYR A 339 -4.64 22.44 -13.09
CA TYR A 339 -4.58 21.65 -14.33
C TYR A 339 -5.28 20.27 -14.26
N ASN A 340 -6.26 20.09 -13.38
CA ASN A 340 -7.00 18.83 -13.31
C ASN A 340 -8.07 18.79 -14.40
N ASN A 341 -8.34 17.61 -14.95
CA ASN A 341 -9.15 17.46 -16.15
C ASN A 341 -10.19 16.35 -16.02
N ALA A 342 -11.44 16.68 -16.30
CA ALA A 342 -12.55 15.75 -16.48
C ALA A 342 -12.87 15.73 -17.98
N LEU A 343 -12.40 14.70 -18.70
CA LEU A 343 -12.36 14.72 -20.18
C LEU A 343 -13.75 14.79 -20.82
N GLU A 344 -14.68 13.95 -20.37
CA GLU A 344 -16.02 13.81 -20.93
C GLU A 344 -17.13 14.15 -19.91
N GLY A 345 -16.77 14.62 -18.72
CA GLY A 345 -17.71 14.85 -17.62
C GLY A 345 -17.58 16.21 -16.97
N SER A 346 -17.88 16.24 -15.68
CA SER A 346 -18.11 17.45 -14.90
C SER A 346 -17.11 17.62 -13.76
N GLY A 347 -16.82 18.85 -13.38
CA GLY A 347 -15.97 19.15 -12.23
C GLY A 347 -14.50 18.84 -12.51
N GLY A 348 -13.82 19.71 -13.25
CA GLY A 348 -12.45 19.45 -13.71
C GLY A 348 -11.46 19.23 -12.57
N ALA A 349 -11.71 19.86 -11.41
CA ALA A 349 -11.05 19.51 -10.17
C ALA A 349 -11.95 18.60 -9.32
N ILE A 350 -13.16 19.05 -8.97
CA ILE A 350 -13.99 18.38 -7.96
C ILE A 350 -15.41 18.15 -8.49
N TYR A 351 -15.89 16.92 -8.36
CA TYR A 351 -17.29 16.57 -8.54
C TYR A 351 -17.93 16.13 -7.21
N VAL A 352 -19.13 16.64 -6.95
CA VAL A 352 -19.94 16.29 -5.77
C VAL A 352 -21.35 15.90 -6.20
N GLY A 353 -21.67 14.61 -6.17
CA GLY A 353 -22.99 14.08 -6.44
C GLY A 353 -23.84 13.83 -5.18
N SER A 354 -24.95 13.14 -5.37
CA SER A 354 -26.07 13.06 -4.42
C SER A 354 -25.69 12.73 -2.99
N VAL A 355 -26.33 13.46 -2.06
CA VAL A 355 -26.22 13.28 -0.59
C VAL A 355 -24.82 13.54 -0.03
N SER A 356 -23.87 13.94 -0.89
CA SER A 356 -22.51 14.27 -0.47
C SER A 356 -22.46 15.64 0.20
N ARG A 357 -21.50 15.82 1.09
CA ARG A 357 -21.23 17.11 1.74
C ARG A 357 -19.80 17.52 1.49
N LEU A 358 -19.64 18.72 0.94
CA LEU A 358 -18.36 19.33 0.67
C LEU A 358 -18.22 20.59 1.51
N ARG A 359 -17.15 20.70 2.30
CA ARG A 359 -16.81 21.93 3.02
C ARG A 359 -15.42 22.38 2.62
N ILE A 360 -15.35 23.49 1.91
CA ILE A 360 -14.14 24.04 1.31
C ILE A 360 -14.02 25.51 1.74
N LYS A 361 -12.80 25.91 2.13
CA LYS A 361 -12.42 27.30 2.42
C LYS A 361 -10.96 27.47 2.05
N ASP A 362 -10.58 28.66 1.58
CA ASP A 362 -9.18 29.04 1.30
C ASP A 362 -8.53 28.09 0.26
N VAL A 363 -9.13 28.02 -0.95
CA VAL A 363 -8.76 27.07 -2.01
C VAL A 363 -8.55 27.78 -3.33
N VAL A 364 -7.48 27.39 -4.03
CA VAL A 364 -7.12 27.89 -5.35
C VAL A 364 -7.50 26.86 -6.40
N PHE A 365 -8.30 27.29 -7.38
CA PHE A 365 -8.57 26.53 -8.59
C PHE A 365 -7.93 27.24 -9.78
N PHE A 366 -6.98 26.58 -10.45
CA PHE A 366 -6.29 27.16 -11.59
C PHE A 366 -6.28 26.20 -12.78
N ARG A 367 -6.82 26.65 -13.92
CA ARG A 367 -6.81 25.91 -15.20
C ARG A 367 -7.34 24.48 -15.11
N ASN A 368 -8.37 24.24 -14.30
CA ASN A 368 -9.08 22.97 -14.30
C ASN A 368 -10.12 22.96 -15.43
N VAL A 369 -10.30 21.82 -16.09
CA VAL A 369 -11.10 21.70 -17.31
C VAL A 369 -12.13 20.57 -17.19
N ALA A 370 -13.36 20.83 -17.62
CA ALA A 370 -14.44 19.86 -17.72
C ALA A 370 -15.40 20.27 -18.84
N MET A 371 -16.24 19.34 -19.31
CA MET A 371 -17.36 19.68 -20.22
C MET A 371 -18.43 20.52 -19.49
N LEU A 372 -18.64 20.28 -18.20
CA LEU A 372 -19.59 21.02 -17.35
C LEU A 372 -18.97 21.35 -15.98
N GLY A 373 -19.17 22.56 -15.46
CA GLY A 373 -18.63 22.98 -14.16
C GLY A 373 -17.10 22.96 -14.11
N GLY A 374 -16.47 23.93 -14.80
CA GLY A 374 -15.04 23.93 -15.16
C GLY A 374 -14.09 23.44 -14.06
N ALA A 375 -14.14 24.03 -12.86
CA ALA A 375 -13.37 23.56 -11.72
C ALA A 375 -14.19 22.65 -10.78
N VAL A 376 -15.40 23.06 -10.41
CA VAL A 376 -16.23 22.35 -9.43
C VAL A 376 -17.64 22.14 -9.99
N ALA A 377 -18.16 20.92 -9.85
CA ALA A 377 -19.54 20.60 -10.21
C ALA A 377 -20.28 19.94 -9.03
N THR A 378 -21.54 20.31 -8.82
CA THR A 378 -22.40 19.77 -7.76
C THR A 378 -23.76 19.37 -8.33
N PHE A 379 -24.20 18.12 -8.14
CA PHE A 379 -25.48 17.63 -8.64
C PHE A 379 -26.35 17.01 -7.54
N SER A 380 -27.61 17.46 -7.47
CA SER A 380 -28.63 17.15 -6.44
C SER A 380 -28.25 17.65 -5.02
N SER A 381 -29.02 17.26 -3.98
CA SER A 381 -29.08 17.86 -2.61
C SER A 381 -27.77 17.99 -1.80
N GLY A 382 -26.61 17.76 -2.40
CA GLY A 382 -25.33 18.13 -1.86
C GLY A 382 -25.19 19.65 -1.71
N THR A 383 -24.68 20.08 -0.56
CA THR A 383 -24.37 21.48 -0.31
C THR A 383 -22.85 21.67 -0.30
N ALA A 384 -22.38 22.66 -1.05
CA ALA A 384 -20.98 23.09 -1.09
C ALA A 384 -20.90 24.59 -0.75
N PRO A 385 -20.89 24.99 0.53
CA PRO A 385 -20.56 26.37 0.87
C PRO A 385 -19.11 26.65 0.48
N VAL A 386 -18.92 27.43 -0.59
CA VAL A 386 -17.62 27.96 -1.03
C VAL A 386 -17.55 29.42 -0.58
N SER A 387 -16.56 29.79 0.22
CA SER A 387 -16.33 31.20 0.60
C SER A 387 -14.90 31.62 0.22
N SER A 388 -14.81 32.65 -0.62
CA SER A 388 -13.64 33.36 -1.15
C SER A 388 -12.56 32.52 -1.87
N SER A 389 -12.47 32.67 -3.20
CA SER A 389 -11.34 32.24 -4.03
C SER A 389 -10.79 33.45 -4.81
N GLU A 390 -9.47 33.52 -4.98
CA GLU A 390 -8.89 34.23 -6.12
C GLU A 390 -8.97 33.27 -7.31
N SER A 391 -9.93 33.49 -8.20
CA SER A 391 -10.16 32.68 -9.39
C SER A 391 -10.01 33.54 -10.64
N ASP A 392 -9.46 32.93 -11.69
CA ASP A 392 -9.55 33.44 -13.06
C ASP A 392 -11.05 33.56 -13.43
N PRO A 393 -11.53 34.67 -14.02
CA PRO A 393 -12.96 34.89 -14.31
C PRO A 393 -13.65 33.76 -15.10
N ALA A 394 -12.93 32.87 -15.78
CA ALA A 394 -13.48 31.67 -16.43
C ALA A 394 -13.79 30.49 -15.48
N ALA A 395 -13.38 30.53 -14.20
CA ALA A 395 -13.47 29.42 -13.26
C ALA A 395 -14.73 29.45 -12.35
N ILE A 396 -15.54 30.51 -12.40
CA ILE A 396 -16.79 30.66 -11.61
C ILE A 396 -18.06 30.46 -12.47
N ASP A 397 -17.95 30.32 -13.78
CA ASP A 397 -19.14 30.15 -14.62
C ASP A 397 -19.74 28.74 -14.44
N GLU A 398 -20.94 28.74 -13.85
CA GLU A 398 -21.87 27.63 -13.57
C GLU A 398 -21.67 26.82 -12.28
N ILE A 399 -21.89 27.46 -11.13
CA ILE A 399 -22.65 26.80 -10.03
C ILE A 399 -24.13 26.75 -10.46
N THR A 400 -24.50 25.85 -11.38
CA THR A 400 -25.91 25.67 -11.76
C THR A 400 -26.61 24.80 -10.73
N SER A 401 -27.29 25.42 -9.76
CA SER A 401 -28.43 24.78 -9.11
C SER A 401 -29.63 24.84 -10.07
N ARG A 402 -30.03 23.69 -10.61
CA ARG A 402 -31.39 23.50 -11.13
C ARG A 402 -32.07 22.37 -10.37
#